data_AF-A0A376TDZ2-F1
#
_entry.id   AF-A0A376TDZ2-F1
#
_cell.length_a   1.000
_cell.length_b   1.000
_cell.length_c   1.000
_cell.angle_alpha   90.00
_cell.angle_beta   90.00
_cell.angle_gamma   90.00
#
_symmetry.space_group_name_H-M   'P 1'
#
loop_
_entity.id
_entity.type
_entity.pdbx_description
1 polymer ?
#
loop_
_entity_poly.entity_id
_entity_poly.type
_entity_poly.pdbx_seq_one_letter_code
_entity_poly.pdbx_strand_id
1 'polypeptide(L)'
;MLRSQHKPGEVVKADNYDNFLINNFADIGKQKFTFSLFPHHGDYRVGGVVNQAYIMNHPLQIVPVKPHPGELPPSLSFFAIDTNSVIIETIKLAEDGDGIIVRLYESYGLEISAMLSWVCNYHYVQYVDLQENKLDDSFLLQSILQS
;
A
#
# COMPACT_ATOMS: atom_id res chain seq x y z
N MET A 1 -12.17 1.86 -11.96
CA MET A 1 -12.71 1.21 -13.18
C MET A 1 -13.87 2.06 -13.68
N LEU A 2 -13.78 2.64 -14.88
CA LEU A 2 -14.90 3.36 -15.50
C LEU A 2 -15.33 2.58 -16.75
N ARG A 3 -16.61 2.20 -16.81
CA ARG A 3 -17.20 1.48 -17.94
C ARG A 3 -18.00 2.46 -18.78
N SER A 4 -17.58 2.70 -20.02
CA SER A 4 -18.44 3.31 -21.02
C SER A 4 -19.42 2.25 -21.54
N GLN A 5 -20.71 2.58 -21.61
CA GLN A 5 -21.70 1.76 -22.30
C GLN A 5 -22.06 2.41 -23.64
N HIS A 6 -21.83 1.70 -24.74
CA HIS A 6 -22.22 2.13 -26.08
C HIS A 6 -23.66 1.72 -26.44
N LYS A 7 -24.29 0.86 -25.62
CA LYS A 7 -25.70 0.46 -25.76
C LYS A 7 -26.42 0.74 -24.45
N PRO A 8 -27.63 1.32 -24.47
CA PRO A 8 -28.45 1.32 -23.27
C PRO A 8 -28.58 -0.14 -22.81
N GLY A 9 -28.28 -0.42 -21.54
CA GLY A 9 -28.49 -1.74 -20.95
C GLY A 9 -29.91 -2.22 -21.26
N GLU A 10 -30.12 -3.55 -21.28
CA GLU A 10 -31.46 -4.10 -21.45
C GLU A 10 -32.43 -3.35 -20.54
N VAL A 11 -33.42 -2.70 -21.15
CA VAL A 11 -34.56 -2.16 -20.42
C VAL A 11 -35.23 -3.37 -19.80
N VAL A 12 -34.99 -3.58 -18.50
CA VAL A 12 -35.77 -4.52 -17.70
C VAL A 12 -37.22 -4.13 -17.90
N LYS A 13 -37.99 -5.00 -18.56
CA LYS A 13 -39.42 -4.75 -18.80
C LYS A 13 -40.13 -4.59 -17.46
N ALA A 14 -41.04 -3.63 -17.47
CA ALA A 14 -41.67 -3.02 -16.30
C ALA A 14 -42.76 -3.90 -15.68
N ASP A 15 -42.42 -5.13 -15.35
CA ASP A 15 -43.25 -6.03 -14.55
C ASP A 15 -43.05 -5.75 -13.05
N ASN A 16 -41.96 -5.05 -12.71
CA ASN A 16 -41.49 -4.78 -11.35
C ASN A 16 -40.70 -3.47 -11.23
N TYR A 17 -41.08 -2.44 -12.00
CA TYR A 17 -40.41 -1.13 -11.98
C TYR A 17 -40.47 -0.46 -10.60
N ASP A 18 -41.56 -0.68 -9.87
CA ASP A 18 -41.72 -0.23 -8.49
C ASP A 18 -40.64 -0.84 -7.59
N ASN A 19 -40.35 -2.14 -7.72
CA ASN A 19 -39.32 -2.80 -6.93
C ASN A 19 -37.89 -2.35 -7.26
N PHE A 20 -37.61 -1.92 -8.50
CA PHE A 20 -36.30 -1.37 -8.86
C PHE A 20 -36.10 0.04 -8.33
N LEU A 21 -37.11 0.92 -8.45
CA LEU A 21 -37.06 2.28 -7.90
C LEU A 21 -37.09 2.30 -6.36
N ILE A 22 -37.76 1.32 -5.73
CA ILE A 22 -37.84 1.18 -4.26
C ILE A 22 -36.59 0.51 -3.67
N ASN A 23 -35.80 -0.27 -4.43
CA ASN A 23 -34.61 -0.96 -3.90
C ASN A 23 -33.27 -0.49 -4.49
N ASN A 24 -33.27 0.44 -5.44
CA ASN A 24 -32.04 0.97 -6.04
C ASN A 24 -31.66 2.33 -5.44
N PHE A 25 -31.30 2.32 -4.16
CA PHE A 25 -30.74 3.48 -3.45
C PHE A 25 -29.21 3.53 -3.46
N ALA A 26 -28.56 2.80 -4.37
CA ALA A 26 -27.11 2.80 -4.46
C ALA A 26 -26.59 4.21 -4.77
N ASP A 27 -25.57 4.66 -4.02
CA ASP A 27 -24.89 5.94 -4.16
C ASP A 27 -25.74 7.22 -4.01
N ILE A 28 -26.98 7.10 -3.51
CA ILE A 28 -27.80 8.27 -3.16
C ILE A 28 -27.23 8.96 -1.92
N GLY A 29 -27.01 10.26 -2.03
CA GLY A 29 -26.50 11.09 -0.94
C GLY A 29 -25.29 11.90 -1.36
N LYS A 30 -24.61 12.52 -0.39
CA LYS A 30 -23.40 13.30 -0.66
C LYS A 30 -22.21 12.37 -0.82
N GLN A 31 -21.65 12.36 -2.03
CA GLN A 31 -20.41 11.66 -2.34
C GLN A 31 -19.26 12.65 -2.40
N LYS A 32 -18.08 12.25 -1.92
CA LYS A 32 -16.85 13.02 -2.04
C LYS A 32 -15.80 12.13 -2.69
N PHE A 33 -15.28 12.58 -3.83
CA PHE A 33 -14.23 11.90 -4.56
C PHE A 33 -12.95 12.74 -4.50
N THR A 34 -11.81 12.07 -4.39
CA THR A 34 -10.49 12.69 -4.47
C THR A 34 -9.78 12.05 -5.67
N PHE A 35 -9.33 12.87 -6.61
CA PHE A 35 -8.56 12.44 -7.78
C PHE A 35 -7.47 13.48 -8.07
N SER A 36 -6.41 13.06 -8.75
CA SER A 36 -5.34 13.94 -9.20
C SER A 36 -4.92 13.54 -10.61
N LEU A 37 -4.64 14.54 -11.44
CA LEU A 37 -3.89 14.34 -12.67
C LEU A 37 -2.45 14.73 -12.39
N PHE A 38 -1.54 13.79 -12.56
CA PHE A 38 -0.12 14.00 -12.30
C PHE A 38 0.67 13.84 -13.61
N PRO A 39 0.80 14.90 -14.43
CA PRO A 39 1.66 14.87 -15.61
C PRO A 39 3.12 14.65 -15.20
N HIS A 40 3.79 13.72 -15.85
CA HIS A 40 5.19 13.41 -15.60
C HIS A 40 5.91 13.10 -16.91
N HIS A 41 7.24 13.14 -16.88
CA HIS A 41 8.07 12.68 -17.99
C HIS A 41 8.24 11.15 -17.93
N GLY A 42 8.41 10.52 -19.10
CA GLY A 42 8.66 9.09 -19.19
C GLY A 42 7.46 8.22 -18.82
N ASP A 43 7.74 6.96 -18.49
CA ASP A 43 6.74 6.02 -17.98
C ASP A 43 6.44 6.26 -16.49
N TYR A 44 5.56 5.44 -15.91
CA TYR A 44 5.13 5.57 -14.51
C TYR A 44 6.28 5.37 -13.50
N ARG A 45 7.36 4.69 -13.91
CA ARG A 45 8.53 4.44 -13.06
C ARG A 45 9.40 5.68 -12.97
N VAL A 46 9.76 6.26 -14.13
CA VAL A 46 10.52 7.51 -14.21
C VAL A 46 9.75 8.66 -13.57
N GLY A 47 8.43 8.69 -13.79
CA GLY A 47 7.54 9.68 -13.17
C GLY A 47 7.33 9.52 -11.67
N GLY A 48 7.71 8.38 -11.06
CA GLY A 48 7.48 8.13 -9.64
C GLY A 48 5.99 8.08 -9.27
N VAL A 49 5.13 7.63 -10.20
CA VAL A 49 3.67 7.71 -10.07
C VAL A 49 3.16 6.91 -8.88
N VAL A 50 3.75 5.74 -8.61
CA VAL A 50 3.38 4.89 -7.46
C VAL A 50 3.58 5.66 -6.16
N ASN A 51 4.75 6.26 -5.95
CA ASN A 51 5.05 7.06 -4.76
C ASN A 51 4.10 8.25 -4.59
N GLN A 52 3.77 8.95 -5.68
CA GLN A 52 2.82 10.07 -5.63
C GLN A 52 1.39 9.59 -5.28
N ALA A 53 0.98 8.42 -5.77
CA ALA A 53 -0.28 7.82 -5.40
C ALA A 53 -0.31 7.47 -3.89
N TYR A 54 0.78 6.97 -3.31
CA TYR A 54 0.88 6.76 -1.87
C TYR A 54 0.79 8.08 -1.09
N ILE A 55 1.55 9.10 -1.45
CA ILE A 55 1.51 10.42 -0.78
C ILE A 55 0.09 11.00 -0.79
N MET A 56 -0.64 10.83 -1.89
CA MET A 56 -2.02 11.29 -2.02
C MET A 56 -3.00 10.53 -1.11
N ASN A 57 -2.81 9.22 -0.95
CA ASN A 57 -3.68 8.37 -0.13
C ASN A 57 -3.29 8.35 1.37
N HIS A 58 -2.06 8.71 1.70
CA HIS A 58 -1.50 8.70 3.05
C HIS A 58 -0.97 10.10 3.43
N PRO A 59 -1.86 11.04 3.76
CA PRO A 59 -1.45 12.40 4.10
C PRO A 59 -0.63 12.43 5.40
N LEU A 60 0.34 13.35 5.44
CA LEU A 60 1.19 13.58 6.61
C LEU A 60 0.34 13.88 7.86
N GLN A 61 0.65 13.18 8.95
CA GLN A 61 0.02 13.41 10.25
C GLN A 61 0.82 14.45 11.03
N ILE A 62 0.16 15.53 11.45
CA ILE A 62 0.79 16.60 12.21
C ILE A 62 0.17 16.59 13.60
N VAL A 63 1.00 16.35 14.62
CA VAL A 63 0.58 16.36 16.02
C VAL A 63 1.36 17.47 16.75
N PRO A 64 0.70 18.54 17.22
CA PRO A 64 1.38 19.59 17.96
C PRO A 64 1.81 19.08 19.33
N VAL A 65 3.07 19.35 19.69
CA VAL A 65 3.64 18.98 20.98
C VAL A 65 4.20 20.22 21.69
N LYS A 66 4.15 20.22 23.02
CA LYS A 66 4.87 21.23 23.83
C LYS A 66 6.32 20.78 24.00
N PRO A 67 7.29 21.68 24.20
CA PRO A 67 8.64 21.29 24.54
C PRO A 67 8.67 20.41 25.79
N HIS A 68 9.33 19.26 25.71
CA HIS A 68 9.54 18.33 26.82
C HIS A 68 10.86 17.58 26.60
N PRO A 69 11.49 17.05 27.67
CA PRO A 69 12.57 16.08 27.50
C PRO A 69 12.04 14.82 26.79
N GLY A 70 12.87 14.19 25.97
CA GLY A 70 12.55 12.95 25.27
C GLY A 70 13.82 12.16 24.99
N GLU A 71 13.69 10.85 24.91
CA GLU A 71 14.82 9.94 24.65
C GLU A 71 15.12 9.80 23.14
N LEU A 72 14.13 10.09 22.29
CA LEU A 72 14.26 10.01 20.84
C LEU A 72 14.82 11.31 20.25
N PRO A 73 15.60 11.22 19.16
CA PRO A 73 16.09 12.40 18.47
C PRO A 73 14.92 13.18 17.82
N PRO A 74 15.10 14.49 17.55
CA PRO A 74 14.08 15.33 16.91
C PRO A 74 13.64 14.86 15.51
N SER A 75 14.45 14.04 14.85
CA SER A 75 14.14 13.41 13.56
C SER A 75 14.61 11.95 13.59
N LEU A 76 13.72 11.04 13.24
CA LEU A 76 13.97 9.60 13.25
C LEU A 76 13.24 8.93 12.11
N SER A 77 13.94 8.03 11.40
CA SER A 77 13.31 7.09 10.46
C SER A 77 13.28 5.71 11.11
N PHE A 78 12.07 5.14 11.26
CA PHE A 78 11.94 3.79 11.80
C PHE A 78 12.38 2.72 10.79
N PHE A 79 12.05 2.94 9.51
CA PHE A 79 12.38 2.06 8.39
C PHE A 79 12.82 2.90 7.18
N ALA A 80 13.68 2.33 6.35
CA ALA A 80 14.11 2.91 5.08
C ALA A 80 14.40 1.80 4.07
N ILE A 81 14.11 2.06 2.80
CA ILE A 81 14.48 1.20 1.68
C ILE A 81 15.27 2.01 0.67
N ASP A 82 16.28 1.39 0.06
CA ASP A 82 17.27 2.06 -0.79
C ASP A 82 16.83 2.23 -2.26
N THR A 83 15.60 1.84 -2.58
CA THR A 83 15.04 1.90 -3.93
C THR A 83 13.59 2.37 -3.94
N ASN A 84 13.19 3.00 -5.04
CA ASN A 84 11.79 3.36 -5.28
C ASN A 84 10.96 2.23 -5.92
N SER A 85 11.61 1.16 -6.38
CA SER A 85 10.91 0.04 -7.03
C SER A 85 10.21 -0.86 -6.01
N VAL A 86 10.71 -0.94 -4.78
CA VAL A 86 10.14 -1.75 -3.69
C VAL A 86 9.45 -0.84 -2.68
N ILE A 87 8.20 -1.15 -2.35
CA ILE A 87 7.38 -0.37 -1.42
C ILE A 87 7.23 -1.13 -0.10
N ILE A 88 7.40 -0.43 1.01
CA ILE A 88 7.00 -0.90 2.34
C ILE A 88 5.49 -0.68 2.46
N GLU A 89 4.72 -1.75 2.29
CA GLU A 89 3.26 -1.68 2.26
C GLU A 89 2.64 -1.71 3.67
N THR A 90 3.24 -2.49 4.58
CA THR A 90 2.70 -2.64 5.92
C THR A 90 3.82 -2.85 6.92
N ILE A 91 3.68 -2.20 8.07
CA ILE A 91 4.44 -2.48 9.28
C ILE A 91 3.39 -2.69 10.39
N LYS A 92 3.37 -3.87 10.99
CA LYS A 92 2.49 -4.21 12.12
C LYS A 92 3.23 -5.05 13.15
N LEU A 93 2.71 -5.11 14.38
CA LEU A 93 3.13 -6.13 15.33
C LEU A 93 2.71 -7.51 14.79
N ALA A 94 3.52 -8.53 15.05
CA ALA A 94 3.17 -9.92 14.79
C ALA A 94 1.94 -10.33 15.63
N GLU A 95 1.13 -11.24 15.11
CA GLU A 95 -0.12 -11.67 15.76
C GLU A 95 0.10 -12.47 17.05
N ASP A 96 1.23 -13.16 17.15
CA ASP A 96 1.69 -13.83 18.36
C ASP A 96 2.32 -12.87 19.40
N GLY A 97 2.53 -11.61 19.01
CA GLY A 97 3.17 -10.57 19.82
C GLY A 97 4.69 -10.62 19.82
N ASP A 98 5.34 -11.54 19.09
CA ASP A 98 6.79 -11.68 19.03
C ASP A 98 7.37 -11.08 17.75
N GLY A 99 7.52 -9.75 17.76
CA GLY A 99 8.21 -9.00 16.72
C GLY A 99 7.31 -8.17 15.83
N ILE A 100 7.83 -7.86 14.65
CA ILE A 100 7.23 -6.93 13.69
C ILE A 100 7.15 -7.62 12.33
N ILE A 101 5.99 -7.51 11.69
CA ILE A 101 5.79 -7.93 10.30
C ILE A 101 5.98 -6.72 9.41
N VAL A 102 6.90 -6.85 8.46
CA VAL A 102 7.11 -5.87 7.39
C VAL A 102 6.73 -6.53 6.07
N ARG A 103 5.74 -5.96 5.37
CA ARG A 103 5.32 -6.42 4.05
C ARG A 103 5.91 -5.51 2.98
N LEU A 104 6.61 -6.13 2.03
CA LEU A 104 7.21 -5.46 0.88
C LEU A 104 6.57 -5.97 -0.40
N TYR A 105 6.55 -5.14 -1.44
CA TYR A 105 6.30 -5.62 -2.80
C TYR A 105 7.08 -4.78 -3.82
N GLU A 106 7.40 -5.38 -4.96
CA GLU A 106 8.02 -4.70 -6.10
C GLU A 106 6.93 -4.15 -7.02
N SER A 107 7.02 -2.85 -7.34
CA SER A 107 5.96 -2.07 -7.97
C SER A 107 6.22 -1.76 -9.45
N TYR A 108 7.43 -1.98 -9.94
CA TYR A 108 7.87 -1.60 -11.29
C TYR A 108 7.95 -2.80 -12.25
N GLY A 109 7.66 -4.02 -11.81
CA GLY A 109 7.77 -5.25 -12.60
C GLY A 109 9.22 -5.62 -12.91
N LEU A 110 10.14 -5.35 -11.97
CA LEU A 110 11.57 -5.57 -12.11
C LEU A 110 12.04 -6.69 -11.19
N GLU A 111 13.04 -7.45 -11.65
CA GLU A 111 13.86 -8.29 -10.78
C GLU A 111 14.99 -7.42 -10.23
N ILE A 112 15.03 -7.22 -8.91
CA ILE A 112 15.93 -6.27 -8.25
C ILE A 112 16.27 -6.71 -6.82
N SER A 113 17.47 -6.37 -6.37
CA SER A 113 17.87 -6.43 -4.96
C SER A 113 17.57 -5.10 -4.26
N ALA A 114 17.02 -5.15 -3.05
CA ALA A 114 16.74 -3.98 -2.24
C ALA A 114 17.22 -4.19 -0.80
N MET A 115 17.71 -3.14 -0.17
CA MET A 115 18.16 -3.13 1.21
C MET A 115 17.13 -2.42 2.09
N LEU A 116 16.47 -3.19 2.96
CA LEU A 116 15.64 -2.66 4.04
C LEU A 116 16.51 -2.40 5.28
N SER A 117 16.49 -1.15 5.76
CA SER A 117 17.12 -0.74 7.02
C SER A 117 16.05 -0.35 8.04
N TRP A 118 16.30 -0.59 9.32
CA TRP A 118 15.44 -0.15 10.41
C TRP A 118 16.23 0.26 11.65
N VAL A 119 15.60 1.02 12.54
CA VAL A 119 16.27 1.63 13.71
C VAL A 119 16.45 0.69 14.90
N CYS A 120 15.61 -0.34 15.01
CA CYS A 120 15.58 -1.23 16.18
C CYS A 120 16.55 -2.40 16.07
N ASN A 121 17.04 -2.90 17.22
CA ASN A 121 17.74 -4.18 17.25
C ASN A 121 16.77 -5.33 17.00
N TYR A 122 17.28 -6.39 16.38
CA TYR A 122 16.56 -7.63 16.09
C TYR A 122 17.51 -8.80 16.30
N HIS A 123 16.97 -9.96 16.66
CA HIS A 123 17.78 -11.17 16.85
C HIS A 123 17.94 -11.94 15.54
N TYR A 124 16.88 -12.07 14.75
CA TYR A 124 16.88 -12.67 13.42
C TYR A 124 15.71 -12.13 12.60
N VAL A 125 15.70 -12.46 11.30
CA VAL A 125 14.66 -12.09 10.34
C VAL A 125 14.33 -13.36 9.56
N GLN A 126 13.05 -13.56 9.27
CA GLN A 126 12.59 -14.68 8.48
C GLN A 126 11.48 -14.23 7.53
N TYR A 127 11.34 -14.94 6.42
CA TYR A 127 10.23 -14.73 5.51
C TYR A 127 9.02 -15.52 5.97
N VAL A 128 7.85 -14.91 5.83
CA VAL A 128 6.57 -15.49 6.20
C VAL A 128 5.56 -15.30 5.07
N ASP A 129 4.53 -16.14 5.04
CA ASP A 129 3.38 -15.94 4.16
C ASP A 129 2.45 -14.81 4.67
N LEU A 130 1.36 -14.55 3.96
CA LEU A 130 0.39 -13.51 4.36
C LEU A 130 -0.35 -13.82 5.67
N GLN A 131 -0.30 -15.07 6.15
CA GLN A 131 -0.85 -15.54 7.42
C GLN A 131 0.23 -15.65 8.51
N GLU A 132 1.42 -15.06 8.29
CA GLU A 132 2.54 -15.03 9.23
C GLU A 132 3.19 -16.40 9.50
N ASN A 133 2.89 -17.41 8.67
CA ASN A 133 3.55 -18.71 8.77
C ASN A 133 4.94 -18.65 8.14
N LYS A 134 5.95 -19.19 8.84
CA LYS A 134 7.32 -19.30 8.34
C LYS A 134 7.34 -20.00 6.97
N LEU A 135 8.01 -19.37 6.00
CA LEU A 135 8.32 -20.00 4.73
C LEU A 135 9.51 -20.95 4.87
N ASP A 136 9.45 -22.09 4.18
CA ASP A 136 10.51 -23.08 4.19
C ASP A 136 11.74 -22.59 3.41
N ASP A 137 12.93 -23.03 3.81
CA ASP A 137 14.21 -22.50 3.30
C ASP A 137 14.41 -22.73 1.79
N SER A 138 13.63 -23.63 1.19
CA SER A 138 13.58 -23.87 -0.27
C SER A 138 13.14 -22.63 -1.07
N PHE A 139 12.40 -21.71 -0.45
CA PHE A 139 11.98 -20.44 -1.04
C PHE A 139 13.12 -19.40 -1.09
N LEU A 140 14.12 -19.54 -0.22
CA LEU A 140 15.20 -18.55 -0.01
C LEU A 140 16.44 -18.80 -0.88
N LEU A 141 16.58 -20.00 -1.42
CA LEU A 141 17.71 -20.37 -2.28
C LEU A 141 17.73 -19.65 -3.64
N GLN A 142 16.68 -18.90 -3.99
CA GLN A 142 16.66 -18.06 -5.19
C GLN A 142 17.08 -16.60 -4.95
N SER A 143 17.11 -16.12 -3.70
CA SER A 143 17.22 -14.68 -3.41
C SER A 143 18.42 -14.25 -2.55
N ILE A 144 19.26 -15.19 -2.08
CA ILE A 144 20.41 -14.90 -1.20
C ILE A 144 21.79 -15.11 -1.89
N LEU A 145 21.84 -15.65 -3.11
CA LEU A 145 23.11 -16.04 -3.75
C LEU A 145 23.80 -15.00 -4.65
N GLN A 146 23.45 -13.71 -4.63
CA GLN A 146 24.27 -12.69 -5.29
C GLN A 146 24.31 -11.37 -4.50
N SER A 147 25.55 -10.94 -4.25
CA SER A 147 26.11 -9.73 -3.62
C SER A 147 26.09 -9.61 -2.10
#